data_AF-A0A8I2K6H6-F1
#
_entry.id   AF-A0A8I2K6H6-F1
#
_cell.length_a   1.000
_cell.length_b   1.000
_cell.length_c   1.000
_cell.angle_alpha   90.00
_cell.angle_beta   90.00
_cell.angle_gamma   90.00
#
_symmetry.space_group_name_H-M   'P 1'
#
loop_
_entity.id
_entity.type
_entity.pdbx_description
1 polymer ?
#
loop_
_entity_poly.entity_id
_entity_poly.type
_entity_poly.pdbx_seq_one_letter_code
_entity_poly.pdbx_strand_id
1 'polypeptide(L)'
;MKDIYKGEDIIYGLKLGVRAWKGLYVWLSGMQFKKTSETTLLGDNTTLTLNPINLSLRYTFDLGTINPYLQGGYSYIFYKEESDIGDVKGEGKGYCLDAGIEFKISPRFIIDVGARYSRATVRPTGFDVQLGGAQAGVSFLVAF
;
A
#
# COMPACT_ATOMS: atom_id res chain seq x y z
N MET A 1 8.92 -19.97 -7.67
CA MET A 1 7.72 -19.28 -8.19
C MET A 1 8.11 -18.65 -9.50
N LYS A 2 7.36 -18.91 -10.57
CA LYS A 2 7.70 -18.50 -11.94
C LYS A 2 7.39 -17.00 -12.08
N ASP A 3 8.40 -16.20 -12.38
CA ASP A 3 8.29 -14.76 -12.68
C ASP A 3 7.50 -14.56 -13.98
N ILE A 4 6.17 -14.44 -13.87
CA ILE A 4 5.27 -14.20 -14.99
C ILE A 4 4.96 -12.69 -15.13
N TYR A 5 5.57 -11.84 -14.29
CA TYR A 5 5.19 -10.45 -14.14
C TYR A 5 6.37 -9.51 -14.35
N LYS A 6 6.61 -9.05 -15.58
CA LYS A 6 7.59 -7.99 -15.87
C LYS A 6 6.90 -6.63 -15.77
N GLY A 7 7.28 -5.82 -14.78
CA GLY A 7 6.84 -4.43 -14.62
C GLY A 7 7.51 -3.78 -13.40
N GLU A 8 7.65 -2.46 -13.42
CA GLU A 8 8.17 -1.70 -12.26
C GLU A 8 7.17 -1.80 -11.10
N ASP A 9 7.51 -2.52 -10.04
CA ASP A 9 6.68 -2.68 -8.84
C ASP A 9 6.77 -1.44 -7.91
N ILE A 10 6.71 -0.24 -8.48
CA ILE A 10 6.78 1.02 -7.72
C ILE A 10 5.37 1.47 -7.37
N ILE A 11 5.13 1.67 -6.07
CA ILE A 11 3.87 2.19 -5.53
C ILE A 11 4.15 3.62 -5.06
N TYR A 12 3.33 4.56 -5.51
CA TYR A 12 3.31 5.93 -5.00
C TYR A 12 1.96 6.23 -4.37
N GLY A 13 1.95 7.16 -3.42
CA GLY A 13 0.74 7.50 -2.70
C GLY A 13 0.93 8.63 -1.71
N LEU A 14 -0.19 9.00 -1.10
CA LEU A 14 -0.25 10.04 -0.07
C LEU A 14 -0.79 9.44 1.22
N LYS A 15 -0.27 9.94 2.34
CA LYS A 15 -0.69 9.56 3.69
C LYS A 15 -1.03 10.82 4.47
N LEU A 16 -2.18 10.82 5.12
CA LEU A 16 -2.64 11.87 6.03
C LEU A 16 -2.80 11.26 7.42
N GLY A 17 -2.16 11.88 8.41
CA GLY A 17 -2.11 11.37 9.77
C GLY A 17 -2.62 12.42 10.75
N VAL A 18 -3.44 12.00 11.70
CA VAL A 18 -3.85 12.83 12.85
C VAL A 18 -3.39 12.17 14.13
N ARG A 19 -2.84 12.95 15.05
CA ARG A 19 -2.48 12.46 16.39
C ARG A 19 -3.77 12.25 17.18
N ALA A 20 -4.03 11.01 17.58
CA ALA A 20 -5.16 10.67 18.45
C ALA A 20 -4.76 10.69 19.93
N TRP A 21 -3.54 10.24 20.25
CA TRP A 21 -2.99 10.24 21.62
C TRP A 21 -1.46 10.39 21.58
N LYS A 22 -0.82 10.49 22.75
CA LYS A 22 0.65 10.40 22.86
C LYS A 22 1.16 9.10 22.24
N GLY A 23 1.91 9.25 21.14
CA GLY A 23 2.46 8.13 20.36
C GLY A 23 1.46 7.46 19.41
N LEU A 24 0.14 7.67 19.55
CA LEU A 24 -0.88 7.04 18.72
C LEU A 24 -1.41 7.99 17.64
N TYR A 25 -1.38 7.53 16.40
CA TYR A 25 -1.81 8.27 15.22
C TYR A 25 -2.81 7.46 14.41
N VAL A 26 -3.85 8.13 13.91
CA VAL A 26 -4.76 7.57 12.91
C VAL A 26 -4.28 8.04 11.55
N TRP A 27 -4.08 7.11 10.63
CA TRP A 27 -3.58 7.38 9.28
C TRP A 27 -4.57 6.91 8.23
N LEU A 28 -4.89 7.81 7.30
CA LEU A 28 -5.56 7.50 6.05
C LEU A 28 -4.55 7.58 4.92
N SER A 29 -4.49 6.58 4.05
CA SER A 29 -3.58 6.56 2.91
C SER A 29 -4.29 6.15 1.64
N GLY A 30 -3.99 6.83 0.54
CA GLY A 30 -4.39 6.45 -0.80
C GLY A 30 -3.13 6.19 -1.61
N MET A 31 -3.02 5.00 -2.20
CA MET A 31 -1.89 4.64 -3.06
C MET A 31 -2.40 4.24 -4.42
N GLN A 32 -1.54 4.34 -5.42
CA GLN A 32 -1.79 3.87 -6.76
C GLN A 32 -0.71 2.89 -7.17
N PHE A 33 -1.14 1.74 -7.65
CA PHE A 33 -0.29 0.72 -8.23
C PHE A 33 -0.79 0.44 -9.64
N LYS A 34 0.11 0.54 -10.60
CA LYS A 34 -0.20 0.25 -12.00
C LYS A 34 0.77 -0.81 -12.48
N LYS A 35 0.22 -1.89 -13.05
CA LYS A 35 1.02 -2.98 -13.61
C LYS A 35 0.48 -3.33 -14.99
N THR A 36 1.32 -3.17 -15.99
CA THR A 36 1.04 -3.62 -17.37
C THR A 36 1.63 -5.02 -17.53
N SER A 37 0.85 -5.98 -18.01
CA SER A 37 1.28 -7.37 -18.22
C SER A 37 0.73 -7.92 -19.52
N GLU A 38 1.46 -8.84 -20.14
CA GLU A 38 0.94 -9.71 -21.20
C GLU A 38 0.29 -10.95 -20.54
N THR A 39 -0.92 -11.33 -20.97
CA THR A 39 -1.60 -12.51 -20.41
C THR A 39 -0.99 -13.80 -20.98
N THR A 40 -0.73 -14.79 -20.14
CA THR A 40 -0.04 -16.06 -20.49
C THR A 40 -0.79 -16.95 -21.50
N LEU A 41 -2.05 -16.63 -21.82
CA LEU A 41 -2.92 -17.46 -22.67
C LEU A 41 -3.15 -16.91 -24.09
N LEU A 42 -3.06 -15.58 -24.30
CA LEU A 42 -3.37 -14.96 -25.60
C LEU A 42 -2.40 -13.85 -26.04
N GLY A 43 -1.44 -13.42 -25.22
CA GLY A 43 -0.46 -12.39 -25.63
C GLY A 43 -1.00 -10.96 -25.70
N ASP A 44 -2.24 -10.72 -25.25
CA ASP A 44 -2.81 -9.37 -25.20
C ASP A 44 -2.29 -8.56 -24.01
N ASN A 45 -2.03 -7.28 -24.24
CA ASN A 45 -1.58 -6.32 -23.24
C ASN A 45 -2.75 -5.96 -22.31
N THR A 46 -2.69 -6.42 -21.06
CA THR A 46 -3.67 -6.10 -20.03
C THR A 46 -3.06 -5.12 -19.02
N THR A 47 -3.76 -4.03 -18.74
CA THR A 47 -3.33 -3.06 -17.72
C THR A 47 -4.17 -3.23 -16.46
N LEU A 48 -3.53 -3.67 -15.39
CA LEU A 48 -4.12 -3.75 -14.06
C LEU A 48 -3.78 -2.49 -13.27
N THR A 49 -4.81 -1.77 -12.82
CA THR A 49 -4.67 -0.62 -11.93
C THR A 49 -5.33 -0.92 -10.59
N LEU A 50 -4.57 -0.80 -9.49
CA LEU A 50 -5.05 -0.95 -8.13
C LEU A 50 -4.98 0.39 -7.41
N ASN A 51 -6.08 0.82 -6.81
CA ASN A 51 -6.17 2.02 -5.99
C ASN A 51 -6.57 1.62 -4.57
N PRO A 52 -5.61 1.17 -3.73
CA PRO A 52 -5.87 0.87 -2.33
C PRO A 52 -6.03 2.15 -1.49
N ILE A 53 -7.12 2.20 -0.72
CA ILE A 53 -7.35 3.15 0.36
C ILE A 53 -7.16 2.38 1.68
N ASN A 54 -6.28 2.86 2.57
CA ASN A 54 -6.03 2.21 3.86
C ASN A 54 -6.30 3.15 5.01
N LEU A 55 -7.04 2.65 5.99
CA LEU A 55 -7.22 3.27 7.29
C LEU A 55 -6.41 2.47 8.30
N SER A 56 -5.54 3.13 9.06
CA SER A 56 -4.60 2.45 9.94
C SER A 56 -4.34 3.21 11.23
N LEU A 57 -3.97 2.47 12.27
CA LEU A 57 -3.51 2.99 13.54
C LEU A 57 -2.00 2.76 13.63
N ARG A 58 -1.25 3.82 13.91
CA ARG A 58 0.20 3.79 14.11
C ARG A 58 0.51 4.13 15.56
N TYR A 59 1.36 3.33 16.18
CA TYR A 59 2.00 3.66 17.44
C TYR A 59 3.49 3.91 17.21
N THR A 60 3.94 5.13 17.50
CA THR A 60 5.32 5.59 17.35
C THR A 60 5.97 5.72 18.73
N PHE A 61 7.12 5.06 18.89
CA PHE A 61 7.96 5.15 20.08
C PHE A 61 8.86 6.38 19.96
N ASP A 62 8.63 7.39 20.79
CA ASP A 62 9.43 8.62 20.78
C ASP A 62 10.76 8.41 21.52
N LEU A 63 11.83 8.12 20.76
CA LEU A 63 13.20 7.96 21.27
C LEU A 63 14.10 9.13 20.84
N GLY A 64 13.52 10.28 20.49
CA GLY A 64 14.25 11.46 20.03
C GLY A 64 14.39 11.50 18.51
N THR A 65 15.62 11.43 18.00
CA THR A 65 15.90 11.55 16.55
C THR A 65 15.37 10.35 15.75
N ILE A 66 15.40 9.16 16.32
CA ILE A 66 14.99 7.91 15.70
C ILE A 66 13.73 7.43 16.41
N ASN A 67 12.63 7.21 15.70
CA ASN A 67 11.36 6.86 16.31
C ASN A 67 10.80 5.62 15.60
N PRO A 68 11.05 4.42 16.13
CA PRO A 68 10.43 3.21 15.63
C PRO A 68 8.92 3.29 15.72
N TYR A 69 8.21 2.65 14.80
CA TYR A 69 6.76 2.53 14.88
C TYR A 69 6.26 1.17 14.45
N LEU A 70 5.05 0.88 14.88
CA LEU A 70 4.25 -0.23 14.42
C LEU A 70 2.87 0.29 14.01
N GLN A 71 2.38 -0.14 12.87
CA GLN A 71 1.13 0.32 12.30
C GLN A 71 0.32 -0.86 11.79
N GLY A 72 -0.95 -0.91 12.16
CA GLY A 72 -1.89 -1.93 11.71
C GLY A 72 -3.10 -1.27 11.08
N GLY A 73 -3.57 -1.80 9.95
CA GLY A 73 -4.64 -1.17 9.20
C GLY A 73 -5.51 -2.12 8.42
N TYR A 74 -6.60 -1.55 7.96
CA TYR A 74 -7.54 -2.15 7.04
C TYR A 74 -7.42 -1.48 5.68
N SER A 75 -7.43 -2.29 4.63
CA SER A 75 -7.24 -1.89 3.25
C SER A 75 -8.49 -2.19 2.44
N TYR A 76 -8.95 -1.20 1.69
CA TYR A 76 -9.98 -1.35 0.66
C TYR A 76 -9.32 -1.13 -0.69
N ILE A 77 -9.39 -2.11 -1.58
CA ILE A 77 -8.72 -2.08 -2.87
C ILE A 77 -9.77 -1.98 -3.97
N PHE A 78 -9.72 -0.89 -4.73
CA PHE A 78 -10.47 -0.80 -5.98
C PHE A 78 -9.54 -1.26 -7.10
N TYR A 79 -9.95 -2.28 -7.85
CA TYR A 79 -9.18 -2.74 -9.01
C TYR A 79 -9.96 -2.45 -10.29
N LYS A 80 -9.21 -2.02 -11.29
CA LYS A 80 -9.67 -1.89 -12.67
C LYS A 80 -8.69 -2.65 -13.56
N GLU A 81 -9.22 -3.57 -14.33
CA GLU A 81 -8.50 -4.31 -15.36
C GLU A 81 -9.04 -3.86 -16.71
N GLU A 82 -8.16 -3.25 -17.51
CA GLU A 82 -8.45 -2.82 -18.87
C GLU A 82 -7.78 -3.81 -19.84
N SER A 83 -8.58 -4.39 -20.74
CA SER A 83 -8.13 -5.28 -21.81
C SER A 83 -8.87 -4.94 -23.11
N ASP A 84 -8.28 -5.28 -24.26
CA ASP A 84 -8.90 -5.04 -25.58
C ASP A 84 -10.23 -5.78 -25.77
N ILE A 85 -10.52 -6.76 -24.90
CA ILE A 85 -11.69 -7.65 -24.94
C ILE A 85 -12.76 -7.27 -23.91
N GLY A 86 -12.48 -6.34 -22.99
CA GLY A 86 -13.44 -5.83 -22.01
C GLY A 86 -12.82 -5.30 -20.71
N ASP A 87 -13.55 -4.38 -20.05
CA ASP A 87 -13.19 -3.78 -18.76
C ASP A 87 -13.79 -4.60 -17.59
N VAL A 88 -12.95 -5.04 -16.65
CA VAL A 88 -13.40 -5.65 -15.40
C VAL A 88 -13.11 -4.70 -14.24
N LYS A 89 -14.14 -4.42 -13.43
CA LYS A 89 -14.03 -3.62 -12.21
C LYS A 89 -14.47 -4.45 -11.01
N GLY A 90 -13.82 -4.23 -9.88
CA GLY A 90 -14.31 -4.78 -8.63
C GLY A 90 -13.59 -4.19 -7.43
N GLU A 91 -13.89 -4.78 -6.29
CA GLU A 91 -13.39 -4.36 -5.00
C GLU A 91 -12.85 -5.53 -4.20
N GLY A 92 -11.87 -5.22 -3.36
CA GLY A 92 -11.18 -6.14 -2.50
C GLY A 92 -11.01 -5.54 -1.10
N LYS A 93 -10.87 -6.43 -0.13
CA LYS A 93 -10.72 -6.06 1.28
C LYS A 93 -9.52 -6.81 1.86
N GLY A 94 -8.81 -6.16 2.77
CA GLY A 94 -7.60 -6.73 3.34
C GLY A 94 -7.14 -6.04 4.60
N TYR A 95 -6.05 -6.54 5.13
CA TYR A 95 -5.37 -5.98 6.28
C TYR A 95 -3.91 -5.72 5.91
N CYS A 96 -3.34 -4.69 6.52
CA CYS A 96 -1.92 -4.39 6.42
C CYS A 96 -1.30 -4.27 7.79
N LEU A 97 -0.04 -4.68 7.86
CA LEU A 97 0.84 -4.46 8.99
C LEU A 97 2.08 -3.75 8.47
N ASP A 98 2.46 -2.69 9.12
CA ASP A 98 3.55 -1.81 8.78
C ASP A 98 4.48 -1.70 10.00
N ALA A 99 5.78 -1.76 9.77
CA ALA A 99 6.79 -1.50 10.79
C ALA A 99 7.93 -0.72 10.16
N GLY A 100 8.47 0.24 10.90
CA GLY A 100 9.49 1.11 10.35
C GLY A 100 10.09 2.04 11.38
N ILE A 101 10.89 2.97 10.87
CA ILE A 101 11.64 3.92 11.66
C ILE A 101 11.47 5.31 11.03
N GLU A 102 11.09 6.27 11.88
CA GLU A 102 11.01 7.69 11.54
C GLU A 102 12.28 8.41 12.02
N PHE A 103 13.00 9.02 11.08
CA PHE A 103 14.12 9.90 11.34
C PHE A 103 13.64 11.35 11.35
N LYS A 104 13.61 11.96 12.54
CA LYS A 104 13.30 13.39 12.70
C LYS A 104 14.52 14.20 12.27
N ILE A 105 14.42 14.86 11.12
CA ILE A 105 15.43 15.82 10.66
C ILE A 105 15.22 17.16 11.37
N SER A 106 13.96 17.55 11.52
CA SER A 106 13.55 18.75 12.25
C SER A 106 12.21 18.50 12.95
N PRO A 107 11.70 19.43 13.78
CA PRO A 107 10.37 19.31 14.37
C PRO A 107 9.22 19.18 13.35
N ARG A 108 9.46 19.56 12.08
CA ARG A 108 8.46 19.54 11.00
C ARG A 108 8.74 18.47 9.94
N PHE A 109 10.01 18.11 9.72
CA PHE A 109 10.40 17.21 8.63
C PHE A 109 10.88 15.87 9.16
N ILE A 110 10.26 14.81 8.67
CA ILE A 110 10.52 13.44 9.10
C ILE A 110 10.70 12.56 7.86
N ILE A 111 11.74 11.75 7.84
CA ILE A 111 11.90 10.67 6.84
C ILE A 111 11.47 9.37 7.49
N ASP A 112 10.54 8.67 6.87
CA ASP A 112 10.04 7.37 7.27
C ASP A 112 10.62 6.31 6.34
N VAL A 113 11.26 5.29 6.91
CA VAL A 113 11.69 4.08 6.20
C VAL A 113 11.00 2.90 6.85
N GLY A 114 10.25 2.13 6.06
CA GLY A 114 9.42 1.07 6.60
C GLY A 114 9.20 -0.08 5.65
N ALA A 115 8.77 -1.20 6.23
CA ALA A 115 8.27 -2.35 5.54
C ALA A 115 6.79 -2.52 5.83
N ARG A 116 6.04 -2.94 4.82
CA ARG A 116 4.62 -3.27 4.86
C ARG A 116 4.42 -4.71 4.44
N TYR A 117 3.65 -5.44 5.22
CA TYR A 117 3.07 -6.70 4.81
C TYR A 117 1.56 -6.51 4.65
N SER A 118 1.06 -6.76 3.45
CA SER A 118 -0.37 -6.66 3.15
C SER A 118 -0.93 -8.02 2.77
N ARG A 119 -2.16 -8.28 3.20
CA ARG A 119 -2.93 -9.44 2.78
C ARG A 119 -4.34 -8.97 2.43
N ALA A 120 -4.64 -8.91 1.14
CA ALA A 120 -5.96 -8.62 0.63
C ALA A 120 -6.48 -9.80 -0.17
N THR A 121 -7.79 -9.98 -0.13
CA THR A 121 -8.49 -10.96 -0.96
C THR A 121 -9.39 -10.20 -1.91
N VAL A 122 -9.27 -10.51 -3.19
CA VAL A 122 -10.06 -9.93 -4.27
C VAL A 122 -10.82 -11.05 -4.96
N ARG A 123 -12.08 -10.79 -5.30
CA ARG A 123 -12.96 -11.74 -5.97
C ARG A 123 -13.31 -11.29 -7.39
N PRO A 124 -12.38 -11.36 -8.36
CA PRO A 124 -12.77 -11.25 -9.75
C PRO A 124 -13.57 -12.51 -10.13
N THR A 125 -14.82 -12.30 -10.55
CA THR A 125 -15.63 -13.32 -11.28
C THR A 125 -15.69 -14.71 -10.62
N GLY A 126 -15.78 -14.74 -9.28
CA GLY A 126 -16.08 -15.97 -8.51
C GLY A 126 -14.88 -16.77 -8.01
N PHE A 127 -13.63 -16.35 -8.29
CA PHE A 127 -12.42 -16.96 -7.72
C PHE A 127 -11.76 -16.02 -6.70
N ASP A 128 -11.34 -16.57 -5.56
CA ASP A 128 -10.60 -15.83 -4.52
C ASP A 128 -9.12 -15.69 -4.94
N VAL A 129 -8.72 -14.49 -5.35
CA VAL A 129 -7.32 -14.15 -5.64
C VAL A 129 -6.74 -13.40 -4.44
N GLN A 130 -5.68 -13.95 -3.85
CA GLN A 130 -4.99 -13.32 -2.74
C GLN A 130 -3.98 -12.30 -3.29
N LEU A 131 -4.30 -11.02 -3.16
CA LEU A 131 -3.42 -9.90 -3.52
C LEU A 131 -2.74 -9.39 -2.26
N GLY A 132 -1.43 -9.56 -2.16
CA GLY A 132 -0.69 -9.19 -0.98
C GLY A 132 0.79 -9.49 -1.14
N GLY A 133 1.58 -8.99 -0.21
CA GLY A 133 3.03 -9.17 -0.26
C GLY A 133 3.76 -8.27 0.72
N ALA A 134 5.06 -8.53 0.80
CA ALA A 134 6.01 -7.65 1.46
C ALA A 134 6.38 -6.50 0.52
N GLN A 135 6.37 -5.29 1.06
CA GLN A 135 6.75 -4.06 0.39
C GLN A 135 7.72 -3.33 1.32
N ALA A 136 8.69 -2.64 0.76
CA ALA A 136 9.55 -1.72 1.49
C ALA A 136 9.48 -0.36 0.80
N GLY A 137 9.59 0.71 1.58
CA GLY A 137 9.48 2.05 1.02
C GLY A 137 10.06 3.11 1.91
N VAL A 138 10.25 4.27 1.28
CA VAL A 138 10.62 5.52 1.94
C VAL A 138 9.46 6.49 1.78
N SER A 139 9.18 7.27 2.82
CA SER A 139 8.16 8.31 2.81
C SER A 139 8.73 9.58 3.43
N PHE A 140 8.30 10.71 2.89
CA PHE A 140 8.61 12.02 3.46
C PHE A 140 7.36 12.56 4.16
N LEU A 141 7.48 12.90 5.44
CA LEU A 141 6.38 13.33 6.28
C LEU A 141 6.62 14.77 6.72
N VAL A 142 5.54 15.56 6.67
CA VAL A 142 5.52 16.94 7.17
C VAL A 142 4.54 17.02 8.33
N ALA A 143 5.04 17.39 9.50
CA ALA A 143 4.24 17.63 10.70
C ALA A 143 3.86 19.12 10.78
N PHE A 144 2.58 19.37 11.08
CA PHE A 144 1.99 20.71 11.24
C PHE A 144 1.49 20.89 12.67
#